data_AF-A0A1B0D8D3-F1
#
_entry.id   AF-A0A1B0D8D3-F1
#
_cell.length_a   1.000
_cell.length_b   1.000
_cell.length_c   1.000
_cell.angle_alpha   90.00
_cell.angle_beta   90.00
_cell.angle_gamma   90.00
#
_symmetry.space_group_name_H-M   'P 1'
#
loop_
_entity.id
_entity.type
_entity.pdbx_description
1 polymer ?
#
loop_
_entity_poly.entity_id
_entity_poly.type
_entity_poly.pdbx_seq_one_letter_code
_entity_poly.pdbx_strand_id
1 'polypeptide(L)'
;MKIHGGPPPKDAIERACTMKDELLEKIERLGEDLPPNTLDQLIDELGGPENVAEMTGRKGRVVQTEDGQIQYESRSEQDVPLETLNLTEKGRFMNGEKDVAIISEAASSGISLQSDRRVRNQRRRVHITLELPWSADRAIQQFGRTHRSNQVNAPEYIFLISDLAGERRFASTVAKRLESLGALTHGDRRATETRDLSQFNIDNKYGRSALEAVMKTIMGYEQPVVPPPADYKGDFFKDIAGALVGVGLIVNSEAMPGILSLDKDYNNISKFLNRILGMPVELQNRLFKYFTDTLAAIITQAKKLGRFDLGILDLGAAGENVTRIKLTKFIRRHATGVAPTELHTVHVERGMIWQEAIDK
;
A
#
# COMPACT_ATOMS: atom_id res chain seq x y z
N MET A 1 18.85 27.80 -34.26
CA MET A 1 19.77 28.52 -33.35
C MET A 1 20.50 27.47 -32.52
N LYS A 2 21.77 27.16 -32.84
CA LYS A 2 22.56 26.19 -32.08
C LYS A 2 23.06 26.87 -30.81
N ILE A 3 22.63 26.42 -29.64
CA ILE A 3 23.15 26.89 -28.35
C ILE A 3 24.60 26.37 -28.25
N HIS A 4 25.58 27.26 -28.41
CA HIS A 4 26.98 26.96 -28.10
C HIS A 4 27.15 26.96 -26.59
N GLY A 5 27.08 25.78 -25.98
CA GLY A 5 27.40 25.58 -24.56
C GLY A 5 28.90 25.60 -24.35
N GLY A 6 29.49 26.79 -24.18
CA GLY A 6 30.79 26.92 -23.53
C GLY A 6 30.70 26.47 -22.07
N PRO A 7 31.84 26.16 -21.41
CA PRO A 7 31.83 25.85 -19.98
C PRO A 7 31.16 27.00 -19.19
N PRO A 8 30.39 26.69 -18.14
CA PRO A 8 29.73 27.71 -17.35
C PRO A 8 30.75 28.73 -16.80
N PRO A 9 30.35 30.01 -16.64
CA PRO A 9 31.24 31.04 -16.11
C PRO A 9 31.84 30.61 -14.76
N LYS A 10 33.12 30.93 -14.49
CA LYS A 10 33.80 30.54 -13.24
C LYS A 10 33.04 30.95 -11.98
N ASP A 11 32.44 32.15 -12.00
CA ASP A 11 31.58 32.68 -10.94
C ASP A 11 30.35 31.78 -10.67
N ALA A 12 29.72 31.24 -11.72
CA ALA A 12 28.60 30.31 -11.57
C ALA A 12 29.05 28.96 -10.98
N ILE A 13 30.25 28.49 -11.32
CA ILE A 13 30.84 27.28 -10.74
C ILE A 13 31.14 27.49 -9.26
N GLU A 14 31.75 28.63 -8.90
CA GLU A 14 32.09 28.98 -7.53
C GLU A 14 30.84 29.09 -6.65
N ARG A 15 29.80 29.78 -7.13
CA ARG A 15 28.49 29.82 -6.44
C ARG A 15 27.87 28.44 -6.27
N ALA A 16 27.93 27.59 -7.29
CA ALA A 16 27.40 26.23 -7.19
C ALA A 16 28.16 25.39 -6.15
N CYS A 17 29.49 25.55 -6.07
CA CYS A 17 30.31 24.91 -5.03
C CYS A 17 29.93 25.41 -3.63
N THR A 18 29.80 26.73 -3.43
CA THR A 18 29.37 27.29 -2.14
C THR A 18 27.99 26.78 -1.73
N MET A 19 27.02 26.76 -2.66
CA MET A 19 25.69 26.21 -2.40
C MET A 19 25.75 24.71 -2.03
N LYS A 20 26.62 23.94 -2.68
CA LYS A 20 26.84 22.52 -2.36
C LYS A 20 27.37 22.37 -0.94
N ASP A 21 28.38 23.15 -0.57
CA ASP A 21 29.02 23.07 0.74
C ASP A 21 28.05 23.51 1.86
N GLU A 22 27.30 24.60 1.65
CA GLU A 22 26.23 25.02 2.57
C GLU A 22 25.13 23.96 2.72
N LEU A 23 24.77 23.26 1.65
CA LEU A 23 23.80 22.16 1.71
C LEU A 23 24.36 20.96 2.46
N LEU A 24 25.64 20.61 2.25
CA LEU A 24 26.31 19.53 2.98
C LEU A 24 26.38 19.84 4.47
N GLU A 25 26.73 21.05 4.87
CA GLU A 25 26.71 21.46 6.29
C GLU A 25 25.31 21.35 6.90
N LYS A 26 24.27 21.74 6.15
CA LYS A 26 22.88 21.60 6.61
C LYS A 26 22.48 20.13 6.75
N ILE A 27 22.93 19.27 5.83
CA ILE A 27 22.70 17.83 5.88
C ILE A 27 23.41 17.22 7.08
N GLU A 28 24.66 17.60 7.36
CA GLU A 28 25.40 17.11 8.53
C GLU A 28 24.72 17.50 9.84
N ARG A 29 24.31 18.77 9.98
CA ARG A 29 23.56 19.23 11.17
C ARG A 29 22.23 18.50 11.34
N LEU A 30 21.49 18.31 10.24
CA LEU A 30 20.22 17.57 10.29
C LEU A 30 20.45 16.07 10.53
N GLY A 31 21.56 15.53 10.06
CA GLY A 31 21.92 14.12 10.18
C GLY A 31 22.03 13.64 11.62
N GLU A 32 22.43 14.52 12.55
CA GLU A 32 22.46 14.22 13.99
C GLU A 32 21.06 13.99 14.59
N ASP A 33 20.04 14.65 14.03
CA ASP A 33 18.64 14.55 14.48
C ASP A 33 17.85 13.47 13.72
N LEU A 34 18.35 13.00 12.57
CA LEU A 34 17.66 12.01 11.75
C LEU A 34 17.85 10.60 12.31
N PRO A 35 16.78 9.79 12.35
CA PRO A 35 16.91 8.40 12.75
C PRO A 35 17.80 7.66 11.75
N PRO A 36 18.55 6.63 12.21
CA PRO A 36 19.30 5.76 11.33
C PRO A 36 18.35 5.07 10.34
N ASN A 37 18.92 4.49 9.27
CA ASN A 37 18.13 3.70 8.34
C ASN A 37 17.41 2.58 9.09
N THR A 38 16.09 2.61 9.10
CA THR A 38 15.26 1.73 9.93
C THR A 38 15.43 0.26 9.60
N LEU A 39 15.66 -0.08 8.33
CA LEU A 39 15.89 -1.46 7.91
C LEU A 39 17.28 -1.95 8.34
N ASP A 40 18.30 -1.09 8.25
CA ASP A 40 19.65 -1.46 8.71
C ASP A 40 19.69 -1.65 10.23
N GLN A 41 19.07 -0.73 10.99
CA GLN A 41 18.91 -0.87 12.43
C GLN A 41 18.14 -2.15 12.80
N LEU A 42 17.04 -2.43 12.08
CA LEU A 42 16.25 -3.65 12.32
C LEU A 42 17.06 -4.92 12.04
N ILE A 43 17.87 -4.94 10.97
CA ILE A 43 18.73 -6.08 10.66
C ILE A 43 19.75 -6.28 11.77
N ASP A 44 20.39 -5.21 12.23
CA ASP A 44 21.39 -5.24 13.30
C ASP A 44 20.80 -5.78 14.61
N GLU A 45 19.67 -5.20 15.07
CA GLU A 45 18.97 -5.63 16.29
C GLU A 45 18.47 -7.08 16.22
N LEU A 46 18.23 -7.61 15.02
CA LEU A 46 17.84 -8.99 14.78
C LEU A 46 19.04 -9.96 14.67
N GLY A 47 20.25 -9.53 15.03
CA GLY A 47 21.45 -10.37 15.01
C GLY A 47 22.25 -10.27 13.72
N GLY A 48 22.04 -9.19 12.96
CA GLY A 48 22.82 -8.83 11.79
C GLY A 48 22.53 -9.65 10.53
N PRO A 49 23.31 -9.39 9.47
CA PRO A 49 23.19 -10.03 8.17
C PRO A 49 23.23 -11.56 8.16
N GLU A 50 23.98 -12.15 9.09
CA GLU A 50 24.15 -13.59 9.18
C GLU A 50 22.88 -14.28 9.69
N ASN A 51 22.06 -13.59 10.50
CA ASN A 51 20.79 -14.13 11.01
C ASN A 51 19.57 -13.74 10.16
N VAL A 52 19.68 -12.65 9.40
CA VAL A 52 18.56 -12.08 8.64
C VAL A 52 18.70 -12.33 7.14
N ALA A 53 17.72 -13.03 6.59
CA ALA A 53 17.56 -13.21 5.16
C ALA A 53 16.87 -12.01 4.52
N GLU A 54 17.68 -11.06 4.03
CA GLU A 54 17.17 -9.86 3.37
C GLU A 54 16.85 -10.13 1.89
N MET A 55 15.57 -10.04 1.53
CA MET A 55 15.06 -10.14 0.16
C MET A 55 14.39 -8.82 -0.23
N THR A 56 15.21 -7.79 -0.45
CA THR A 56 14.78 -6.45 -0.85
C THR A 56 15.39 -6.03 -2.20
N GLY A 57 14.94 -4.90 -2.75
CA GLY A 57 15.52 -4.29 -3.95
C GLY A 57 16.77 -3.43 -3.71
N ARG A 58 17.28 -3.34 -2.47
CA ARG A 58 18.44 -2.49 -2.13
C ARG A 58 19.73 -3.07 -2.71
N LYS A 59 20.67 -2.22 -3.13
CA LYS A 59 21.98 -2.66 -3.65
C LYS A 59 23.06 -2.77 -2.57
N GLY A 60 22.88 -2.06 -1.47
CA GLY A 60 23.78 -2.10 -0.33
C GLY A 60 23.06 -1.65 0.94
N ARG A 61 23.76 -1.81 2.05
CA ARG A 61 23.30 -1.56 3.41
C ARG A 61 24.41 -0.92 4.21
N VAL A 62 24.06 -0.31 5.33
CA VAL A 62 25.02 0.14 6.31
C VAL A 62 25.10 -0.93 7.40
N VAL A 63 26.32 -1.35 7.76
CA VAL A 63 26.56 -2.32 8.82
C VAL A 63 27.49 -1.73 9.87
N GLN A 64 27.22 -2.07 11.13
CA GLN A 64 28.10 -1.77 12.23
C GLN A 64 29.08 -2.93 12.41
N THR A 65 30.38 -2.66 12.37
CA THR A 65 31.41 -3.67 12.63
C THR A 65 31.50 -3.97 14.12
N GLU A 66 32.17 -5.08 14.48
CA GLU A 66 32.44 -5.44 15.89
C GLU A 66 33.16 -4.32 16.66
N ASP A 67 33.95 -3.49 15.96
CA ASP A 67 34.65 -2.33 16.50
C ASP A 67 33.75 -1.09 16.68
N GLY A 68 32.46 -1.21 16.37
CA GLY A 68 31.49 -0.12 16.43
C GLY A 68 31.58 0.89 15.28
N GLN A 69 32.39 0.62 14.25
CA GLN A 69 32.48 1.49 13.09
C GLN A 69 31.33 1.21 12.12
N ILE A 70 30.79 2.29 11.56
CA ILE A 70 29.71 2.22 10.58
C ILE A 70 30.32 2.21 9.18
N GLN A 71 30.06 1.16 8.41
CA GLN A 71 30.54 1.04 7.03
C GLN A 71 29.42 0.70 6.05
N TYR A 72 29.55 1.21 4.82
CA TYR A 72 28.66 0.82 3.73
C TYR A 72 29.14 -0.50 3.11
N GLU A 73 28.24 -1.47 3.01
CA GLU A 73 28.50 -2.78 2.45
C GLU A 73 27.60 -3.02 1.23
N SER A 74 28.18 -3.51 0.13
CA SER A 74 27.39 -3.99 -1.01
C SER A 74 26.70 -5.29 -0.65
N ARG A 75 25.43 -5.44 -1.01
CA ARG A 75 24.70 -6.72 -0.86
C ARG A 75 25.16 -7.79 -1.86
N SER A 76 25.90 -7.40 -2.90
CA SER A 76 26.47 -8.33 -3.85
C SER A 76 27.66 -9.06 -3.23
N GLU A 77 27.46 -10.31 -2.81
CA GLU A 77 28.58 -11.20 -2.51
C GLU A 77 29.40 -11.47 -3.78
N GLN A 78 30.71 -11.67 -3.65
CA GLN A 78 31.62 -11.86 -4.81
C GLN A 78 31.18 -13.03 -5.72
N ASP A 79 30.44 -14.00 -5.19
CA ASP A 79 30.01 -15.21 -5.89
C ASP A 79 28.52 -15.25 -6.28
N VAL A 80 27.73 -14.22 -5.95
CA VAL A 80 26.27 -14.22 -6.19
C VAL A 80 25.82 -12.93 -6.90
N PRO A 81 25.41 -13.01 -8.18
CA PRO A 81 24.80 -11.87 -8.87
C PRO A 81 23.60 -11.30 -8.09
N LEU A 82 23.42 -9.98 -8.11
CA LEU A 82 22.29 -9.29 -7.47
C LEU A 82 20.92 -9.86 -7.89
N GLU A 83 20.81 -10.39 -9.11
CA GLU A 83 19.59 -11.02 -9.63
C GLU A 83 19.25 -12.34 -8.93
N THR A 84 20.26 -13.10 -8.48
CA THR A 84 20.09 -14.39 -7.80
C THR A 84 20.18 -14.28 -6.28
N LEU A 85 20.68 -13.15 -5.75
CA LEU A 85 20.84 -12.92 -4.31
C LEU A 85 19.55 -13.19 -3.52
N ASN A 86 18.41 -12.68 -3.97
CA ASN A 86 17.14 -12.90 -3.27
C ASN A 86 16.72 -14.38 -3.26
N LEU A 87 17.11 -15.17 -4.27
CA LEU A 87 16.87 -16.62 -4.30
C LEU A 87 17.80 -17.36 -3.35
N THR A 88 19.06 -16.92 -3.26
CA THR A 88 20.04 -17.46 -2.30
C THR A 88 19.60 -17.19 -0.87
N GLU A 89 19.24 -15.95 -0.52
CA GLU A 89 18.73 -15.57 0.80
C GLU A 89 17.45 -16.35 1.17
N LYS A 90 16.54 -16.53 0.20
CA LYS A 90 15.39 -17.42 0.37
C LYS A 90 15.84 -18.85 0.71
N GLY A 91 16.84 -19.36 0.00
CA GLY A 91 17.43 -20.68 0.26
C GLY A 91 17.94 -20.80 1.70
N ARG A 92 18.77 -19.85 2.14
CA ARG A 92 19.34 -19.80 3.49
C ARG A 92 18.24 -19.84 4.57
N PHE A 93 17.19 -19.02 4.43
CA PHE A 93 16.04 -19.05 5.35
C PHE A 93 15.28 -20.39 5.32
N MET A 94 15.01 -20.92 4.13
CA MET A 94 14.23 -22.16 3.96
C MET A 94 14.99 -23.43 4.37
N ASN A 95 16.33 -23.36 4.38
CA ASN A 95 17.21 -24.38 4.93
C ASN A 95 17.38 -24.28 6.46
N GLY A 96 16.99 -23.14 7.04
CA GLY A 96 17.17 -22.85 8.46
C GLY A 96 18.58 -22.38 8.82
N GLU A 97 19.32 -21.87 7.84
CA GLU A 97 20.61 -21.20 8.05
C GLU A 97 20.41 -19.80 8.65
N LYS A 98 19.30 -19.14 8.28
CA LYS A 98 18.87 -17.85 8.82
C LYS A 98 17.49 -17.98 9.45
N ASP A 99 17.29 -17.35 10.61
CA ASP A 99 16.05 -17.48 11.37
C ASP A 99 14.99 -16.42 11.01
N VAL A 100 15.41 -15.27 10.48
CA VAL A 100 14.53 -14.17 10.10
C VAL A 100 14.56 -13.99 8.59
N ALA A 101 13.42 -13.65 7.98
CA ALA A 101 13.35 -13.19 6.60
C ALA A 101 12.67 -11.82 6.51
N ILE A 102 13.30 -10.87 5.83
CA ILE A 102 12.72 -9.57 5.52
C ILE A 102 12.46 -9.49 4.01
N ILE A 103 11.21 -9.19 3.63
CA ILE A 103 10.78 -9.08 2.25
C ILE A 103 10.24 -7.68 1.96
N SER A 104 10.50 -7.16 0.76
CA SER A 104 9.82 -5.97 0.23
C SER A 104 9.04 -6.28 -1.05
N GLU A 105 8.09 -5.41 -1.42
CA GLU A 105 7.26 -5.60 -2.63
C GLU A 105 8.14 -5.83 -3.88
N ALA A 106 9.19 -5.01 -4.04
CA ALA A 106 10.09 -5.01 -5.20
C ALA A 106 10.86 -6.33 -5.41
N ALA A 107 11.08 -7.11 -4.37
CA ALA A 107 11.88 -8.34 -4.42
C ALA A 107 11.07 -9.62 -4.18
N SER A 108 9.79 -9.51 -3.83
CA SER A 108 8.95 -10.64 -3.41
C SER A 108 8.30 -11.43 -4.56
N SER A 109 8.42 -10.98 -5.81
CA SER A 109 7.83 -11.69 -6.95
C SER A 109 8.44 -13.09 -7.10
N GLY A 110 7.58 -14.12 -7.18
CA GLY A 110 8.02 -15.52 -7.25
C GLY A 110 8.57 -16.14 -5.95
N ILE A 111 8.77 -15.37 -4.87
CA ILE A 111 9.29 -15.91 -3.60
C ILE A 111 8.19 -16.67 -2.83
N SER A 112 8.56 -17.78 -2.20
CA SER A 112 7.72 -18.58 -1.30
C SER A 112 8.53 -18.91 -0.04
N LEU A 113 7.95 -18.56 1.11
CA LEU A 113 8.54 -18.68 2.45
C LEU A 113 7.65 -19.51 3.39
N GLN A 114 6.61 -20.15 2.87
CA GLN A 114 5.71 -21.03 3.62
C GLN A 114 6.49 -22.16 4.30
N SER A 115 5.94 -22.75 5.36
CA SER A 115 6.52 -23.95 6.00
C SER A 115 6.28 -25.22 5.16
N ASP A 116 6.76 -25.25 3.90
CA ASP A 116 6.49 -26.35 2.95
C ASP A 116 7.01 -27.70 3.48
N ARG A 117 6.23 -28.76 3.31
CA ARG A 117 6.61 -30.13 3.70
C ARG A 117 7.93 -30.62 3.08
N ARG A 118 8.35 -30.03 1.96
CA ARG A 118 9.56 -30.41 1.21
C ARG A 118 10.82 -29.68 1.67
N VAL A 119 10.71 -28.69 2.54
CA VAL A 119 11.85 -27.88 2.98
C VAL A 119 12.28 -28.27 4.39
N ARG A 120 13.54 -27.95 4.74
CA ARG A 120 14.11 -28.26 6.05
C ARG A 120 13.51 -27.40 7.15
N ASN A 121 13.40 -26.09 6.93
CA ASN A 121 12.80 -25.18 7.91
C ASN A 121 11.27 -25.24 7.85
N GLN A 122 10.68 -26.07 8.72
CA GLN A 122 9.23 -26.25 8.84
C GLN A 122 8.61 -25.50 10.04
N ARG A 123 9.37 -24.63 10.70
CA ARG A 123 8.92 -23.85 11.86
C ARG A 123 7.68 -23.01 11.50
N ARG A 124 6.77 -22.78 12.46
CA ARG A 124 5.62 -21.88 12.25
C ARG A 124 6.13 -20.49 11.85
N ARG A 125 5.49 -19.88 10.85
CA ARG A 125 5.84 -18.53 10.41
C ARG A 125 5.08 -17.52 11.24
N VAL A 126 5.78 -16.56 11.81
CA VAL A 126 5.19 -15.34 12.37
C VAL A 126 5.46 -14.24 11.36
N HIS A 127 4.44 -13.84 10.61
CA HIS A 127 4.54 -12.84 9.57
C HIS A 127 4.16 -11.48 10.17
N ILE A 128 5.17 -10.65 10.39
CA ILE A 128 5.00 -9.28 10.88
C ILE A 128 4.97 -8.34 9.68
N THR A 129 3.91 -7.56 9.53
CA THR A 129 3.78 -6.58 8.46
C THR A 129 3.96 -5.18 9.03
N LEU A 130 5.09 -4.55 8.66
CA LEU A 130 5.46 -3.20 9.08
C LEU A 130 4.71 -2.13 8.27
N GLU A 131 4.54 -2.38 6.97
CA GLU A 131 3.82 -1.49 6.06
C GLU A 131 2.78 -2.29 5.30
N LEU A 132 1.50 -1.92 5.47
CA LEU A 132 0.40 -2.56 4.75
C LEU A 132 0.22 -1.90 3.38
N PRO A 133 0.11 -2.69 2.30
CA PRO A 133 -0.26 -2.15 1.01
C PRO A 133 -1.61 -1.44 1.09
N TRP A 134 -1.70 -0.29 0.44
CA TRP A 134 -2.95 0.48 0.29
C TRP A 134 -4.05 -0.30 -0.46
N SER A 135 -3.70 -1.40 -1.13
CA SER A 135 -4.62 -2.33 -1.77
C SER A 135 -4.66 -3.65 -1.01
N ALA A 136 -5.86 -4.05 -0.59
CA ALA A 136 -6.05 -5.33 0.09
C ALA A 136 -5.74 -6.54 -0.80
N ASP A 137 -5.86 -6.42 -2.14
CA ASP A 137 -5.44 -7.48 -3.08
C ASP A 137 -3.93 -7.67 -3.06
N ARG A 138 -3.17 -6.57 -3.03
CA ARG A 138 -1.71 -6.62 -2.90
C ARG A 138 -1.30 -7.19 -1.55
N ALA A 139 -1.99 -6.82 -0.48
CA ALA A 139 -1.75 -7.39 0.86
C ALA A 139 -1.95 -8.92 0.85
N ILE A 140 -3.04 -9.41 0.28
CA ILE A 140 -3.28 -10.86 0.11
C ILE A 140 -2.15 -11.54 -0.66
N GLN A 141 -1.68 -10.93 -1.76
CA GLN A 141 -0.57 -11.47 -2.55
C GLN A 141 0.75 -11.55 -1.75
N GLN A 142 0.98 -10.61 -0.82
CA GLN A 142 2.11 -10.65 0.11
C GLN A 142 1.92 -11.74 1.17
N PHE A 143 0.71 -11.94 1.70
CA PHE A 143 0.46 -13.01 2.67
C PHE A 143 0.52 -14.42 2.05
N GLY A 144 0.17 -14.56 0.77
CA GLY A 144 0.35 -15.79 0.01
C GLY A 144 1.81 -16.23 -0.17
N ARG A 145 2.78 -15.43 0.28
CA ARG A 145 4.20 -15.80 0.34
C ARG A 145 4.48 -16.76 1.49
N THR A 146 3.75 -16.63 2.59
CA THR A 146 3.89 -17.49 3.79
C THR A 146 2.72 -18.47 3.96
N HIS A 147 1.60 -18.28 3.24
CA HIS A 147 0.41 -19.13 3.32
C HIS A 147 0.09 -19.87 2.01
N ARG A 148 0.31 -21.19 1.96
CA ARG A 148 -0.09 -22.06 0.82
C ARG A 148 -0.48 -23.48 1.25
N SER A 149 -1.18 -24.20 0.38
CA SER A 149 -1.82 -25.50 0.68
C SER A 149 -0.86 -26.64 1.10
N ASN A 150 0.43 -26.58 0.77
CA ASN A 150 1.40 -27.63 1.13
C ASN A 150 2.22 -27.32 2.41
N GLN A 151 1.78 -26.38 3.22
CA GLN A 151 2.46 -26.01 4.46
C GLN A 151 2.17 -26.99 5.60
N VAL A 152 3.14 -27.19 6.49
CA VAL A 152 3.01 -28.00 7.71
C VAL A 152 2.24 -27.22 8.77
N ASN A 153 2.56 -25.93 8.92
CA ASN A 153 1.98 -25.04 9.91
C ASN A 153 1.36 -23.82 9.22
N ALA A 154 0.15 -23.43 9.67
CA ALA A 154 -0.40 -22.14 9.30
C ALA A 154 0.44 -20.99 9.89
N PRO A 155 0.65 -19.89 9.14
CA PRO A 155 1.31 -18.70 9.67
C PRO A 155 0.43 -17.97 10.69
N GLU A 156 1.07 -17.29 11.63
CA GLU A 156 0.45 -16.23 12.45
C GLU A 156 0.78 -14.88 11.84
N TYR A 157 -0.18 -13.95 11.85
CA TYR A 157 -0.02 -12.61 11.28
C TYR A 157 -0.06 -11.55 12.38
N ILE A 158 0.90 -10.63 12.35
CA ILE A 158 0.98 -9.47 13.24
C ILE A 158 1.02 -8.23 12.37
N PHE A 159 0.03 -7.34 12.54
CA PHE A 159 -0.03 -6.05 11.86
C PHE A 159 0.45 -4.95 12.80
N LEU A 160 1.49 -4.23 12.40
CA LEU A 160 1.85 -2.99 13.07
C LEU A 160 1.10 -1.86 12.38
N ILE A 161 0.37 -1.07 13.18
CA ILE A 161 -0.46 0.02 12.69
C ILE A 161 -0.17 1.23 13.56
N SER A 162 0.28 2.30 12.93
CA SER A 162 0.48 3.58 13.61
C SER A 162 -0.83 4.36 13.74
N ASP A 163 -0.81 5.43 14.54
CA ASP A 163 -1.91 6.40 14.61
C ASP A 163 -1.88 7.39 13.43
N LEU A 164 -1.84 6.85 12.21
CA LEU A 164 -2.02 7.60 10.99
C LEU A 164 -3.41 7.26 10.41
N ALA A 165 -4.16 8.28 9.99
CA ALA A 165 -5.57 8.17 9.63
C ALA A 165 -5.82 7.17 8.48
N GLY A 166 -4.83 6.97 7.62
CA GLY A 166 -4.84 5.93 6.60
C GLY A 166 -4.77 4.54 7.21
N GLU A 167 -3.72 4.26 7.98
CA GLU A 167 -3.30 2.89 8.33
C GLU A 167 -4.36 2.10 9.09
N ARG A 168 -5.04 2.71 10.08
CA ARG A 168 -6.09 2.02 10.86
C ARG A 168 -7.23 1.49 9.97
N ARG A 169 -7.67 2.30 9.00
CA ARG A 169 -8.76 1.91 8.10
C ARG A 169 -8.31 0.81 7.13
N PHE A 170 -7.12 0.93 6.55
CA PHE A 170 -6.57 -0.09 5.64
C PHE A 170 -6.32 -1.42 6.36
N ALA A 171 -5.74 -1.39 7.55
CA ALA A 171 -5.50 -2.59 8.34
C ALA A 171 -6.78 -3.34 8.68
N SER A 172 -7.84 -2.63 9.11
CA SER A 172 -9.14 -3.25 9.38
C SER A 172 -9.74 -3.93 8.13
N THR A 173 -9.44 -3.40 6.95
CA THR A 173 -9.91 -3.94 5.66
C THR A 173 -9.15 -5.21 5.29
N VAL A 174 -7.83 -5.14 5.41
CA VAL A 174 -6.94 -6.26 5.12
C VAL A 174 -7.22 -7.43 6.07
N ALA A 175 -7.37 -7.16 7.36
CA ALA A 175 -7.72 -8.16 8.37
C ALA A 175 -9.03 -8.88 8.02
N LYS A 176 -10.07 -8.14 7.64
CA LYS A 176 -11.35 -8.73 7.21
C LYS A 176 -11.23 -9.58 5.93
N ARG A 177 -10.38 -9.19 4.98
CA ARG A 177 -10.13 -10.01 3.77
C ARG A 177 -9.33 -11.28 4.07
N LEU A 178 -8.41 -11.23 5.03
CA LEU A 178 -7.71 -12.42 5.51
C LEU A 178 -8.66 -13.39 6.21
N GLU A 179 -9.63 -12.86 6.94
CA GLU A 179 -10.71 -13.66 7.54
C GLU A 179 -11.53 -14.39 6.46
N SER A 180 -11.96 -13.68 5.40
CA SER A 180 -12.72 -14.31 4.31
C SER A 180 -11.93 -15.39 3.54
N LEU A 181 -10.60 -15.31 3.53
CA LEU A 181 -9.72 -16.32 2.93
C LEU A 181 -9.48 -17.54 3.83
N GLY A 182 -10.09 -17.59 5.02
CA GLY A 182 -9.91 -18.69 5.97
C GLY A 182 -8.54 -18.71 6.65
N ALA A 183 -7.76 -17.62 6.54
CA ALA A 183 -6.45 -17.50 7.18
C ALA A 183 -6.56 -17.23 8.69
N LEU A 184 -7.70 -16.71 9.16
CA LEU A 184 -8.04 -16.58 10.57
C LEU A 184 -8.98 -17.72 10.95
N THR A 185 -8.43 -18.82 11.47
CA THR A 185 -9.23 -19.90 12.07
C THR A 185 -9.12 -19.85 13.59
N HIS A 186 -10.29 -19.64 14.22
CA HIS A 186 -10.63 -19.70 15.65
C HIS A 186 -10.20 -18.55 16.57
N GLY A 187 -11.19 -17.99 17.28
CA GLY A 187 -10.96 -17.19 18.49
C GLY A 187 -12.02 -16.11 18.75
N ASP A 188 -12.16 -15.15 17.83
CA ASP A 188 -12.71 -13.84 18.20
C ASP A 188 -13.83 -13.32 17.27
N ARG A 189 -14.76 -14.22 16.93
CA ARG A 189 -15.98 -13.90 16.14
C ARG A 189 -16.93 -12.89 16.81
N ARG A 190 -16.60 -12.36 17.99
CA ARG A 190 -17.52 -11.52 18.78
C ARG A 190 -17.41 -10.02 18.48
N ALA A 191 -16.46 -9.58 17.65
CA ALA A 191 -16.20 -8.14 17.44
C ALA A 191 -16.62 -7.56 16.08
N THR A 192 -17.09 -8.35 15.12
CA THR A 192 -17.18 -7.90 13.72
C THR A 192 -18.58 -8.01 13.12
N GLU A 193 -19.33 -6.91 13.20
CA GLU A 193 -20.51 -6.70 12.37
C GLU A 193 -20.17 -6.85 10.87
N THR A 194 -20.96 -7.69 10.22
CA THR A 194 -20.99 -8.07 8.81
C THR A 194 -21.12 -6.85 7.90
N ARG A 195 -19.99 -6.27 7.45
CA ARG A 195 -19.98 -5.17 6.47
C ARG A 195 -19.21 -5.56 5.21
N ASP A 196 -19.86 -5.36 4.07
CA ASP A 196 -19.37 -5.55 2.71
C ASP A 196 -17.94 -5.00 2.50
N LEU A 197 -17.02 -5.89 2.14
CA LEU A 197 -15.57 -5.67 2.07
C LEU A 197 -15.15 -4.78 0.90
N SER A 198 -16.01 -4.64 -0.12
CA SER A 198 -15.80 -3.79 -1.30
C SER A 198 -15.73 -2.30 -0.98
N GLN A 199 -16.34 -1.87 0.14
CA GLN A 199 -16.42 -0.46 0.57
C GLN A 199 -15.09 0.15 0.96
N PHE A 200 -14.05 -0.66 1.05
CA PHE A 200 -12.74 -0.28 1.54
C PHE A 200 -11.63 -0.40 0.48
N ASN A 201 -11.94 -0.93 -0.70
CA ASN A 201 -11.00 -0.85 -1.82
C ASN A 201 -11.08 0.56 -2.41
N ILE A 202 -10.10 1.41 -2.08
CA ILE A 202 -10.05 2.81 -2.54
C ILE A 202 -9.43 2.91 -3.94
N ASP A 203 -8.66 1.91 -4.38
CA ASP A 203 -8.09 1.87 -5.73
C ASP A 203 -9.11 1.35 -6.75
N ASN A 204 -10.18 2.13 -6.95
CA ASN A 204 -11.25 1.84 -7.89
C ASN A 204 -11.71 3.12 -8.62
N LYS A 205 -12.77 3.02 -9.44
CA LYS A 205 -13.31 4.18 -10.18
C LYS A 205 -13.83 5.28 -9.24
N TYR A 206 -14.43 4.92 -8.12
CA TYR A 206 -14.99 5.88 -7.16
C TYR A 206 -13.90 6.60 -6.37
N GLY A 207 -12.84 5.89 -5.95
CA GLY A 207 -11.69 6.50 -5.29
C GLY A 207 -11.00 7.51 -6.19
N ARG A 208 -10.78 7.17 -7.47
CA ARG A 208 -10.21 8.11 -8.45
C ARG A 208 -11.09 9.34 -8.66
N SER A 209 -12.41 9.17 -8.78
CA SER A 209 -13.34 10.29 -8.88
C SER A 209 -13.39 11.14 -7.60
N ALA A 210 -13.30 10.52 -6.42
CA ALA A 210 -13.24 11.23 -5.15
C ALA A 210 -11.95 12.05 -5.01
N LEU A 211 -10.81 11.46 -5.37
CA LEU A 211 -9.52 12.15 -5.37
C LEU A 211 -9.54 13.32 -6.36
N GLU A 212 -10.11 13.12 -7.54
CA GLU A 212 -10.29 14.18 -8.52
C GLU A 212 -11.10 15.35 -7.96
N ALA A 213 -12.27 15.07 -7.36
CA ALA A 213 -13.12 16.08 -6.75
C ALA A 213 -12.42 16.83 -5.60
N VAL A 214 -11.69 16.11 -4.73
CA VAL A 214 -10.92 16.70 -3.63
C VAL A 214 -9.85 17.65 -4.17
N MET A 215 -9.05 17.21 -5.14
CA MET A 215 -7.95 18.00 -5.69
C MET A 215 -8.48 19.24 -6.44
N LYS A 216 -9.57 19.12 -7.20
CA LYS A 216 -10.22 20.26 -7.84
C LYS A 216 -10.83 21.25 -6.85
N THR A 217 -11.40 20.75 -5.74
CA THR A 217 -11.92 21.60 -4.67
C THR A 217 -10.80 22.39 -4.00
N ILE A 218 -9.67 21.74 -3.69
CA ILE A 218 -8.49 22.39 -3.09
C ILE A 218 -7.95 23.49 -4.02
N MET A 219 -7.98 23.27 -5.33
CA MET A 219 -7.57 24.26 -6.33
C MET A 219 -8.63 25.34 -6.61
N GLY A 220 -9.82 25.25 -6.01
CA GLY A 220 -10.93 26.19 -6.24
C GLY A 220 -11.63 26.05 -7.60
N TYR A 221 -11.42 24.94 -8.33
CA TYR A 221 -12.04 24.70 -9.63
C TYR A 221 -13.48 24.21 -9.51
N GLU A 222 -13.80 23.47 -8.44
CA GLU A 222 -15.11 22.89 -8.19
C GLU A 222 -15.56 23.18 -6.75
N GLN A 223 -16.87 23.13 -6.52
CA GLN A 223 -17.44 23.29 -5.18
C GLN A 223 -17.22 22.01 -4.36
N PRO A 224 -16.97 22.14 -3.04
CA PRO A 224 -16.81 21.00 -2.15
C PRO A 224 -18.06 20.11 -2.13
N VAL A 225 -17.87 18.81 -2.38
CA VAL A 225 -18.94 17.80 -2.26
C VAL A 225 -19.36 17.61 -0.79
N VAL A 226 -18.40 17.74 0.13
CA VAL A 226 -18.61 17.69 1.58
C VAL A 226 -17.95 18.92 2.21
N PRO A 227 -18.49 19.48 3.29
CA PRO A 227 -17.89 20.64 3.94
C PRO A 227 -16.50 20.33 4.50
N PRO A 228 -15.60 21.32 4.59
CA PRO A 228 -14.31 21.13 5.25
C PRO A 228 -14.51 20.82 6.75
N PRO A 229 -13.51 20.22 7.43
CA PRO A 229 -13.63 19.87 8.84
C PRO A 229 -13.90 21.10 9.71
N ALA A 230 -15.06 21.13 10.38
CA ALA A 230 -15.51 22.29 11.16
C ALA A 230 -14.63 22.61 12.38
N ASP A 231 -13.88 21.62 12.86
CA ASP A 231 -12.96 21.74 13.99
C ASP A 231 -11.54 22.16 13.58
N TYR A 232 -11.28 22.36 12.29
CA TYR A 232 -9.98 22.80 11.79
C TYR A 232 -9.77 24.30 12.05
N LYS A 233 -8.64 24.65 12.68
CA LYS A 233 -8.27 26.03 12.96
C LYS A 233 -7.44 26.59 11.80
N GLY A 234 -8.06 27.38 10.94
CA GLY A 234 -7.37 28.01 9.81
C GLY A 234 -8.14 27.86 8.50
N ASP A 235 -7.47 28.14 7.39
CA ASP A 235 -8.01 27.92 6.06
C ASP A 235 -7.59 26.53 5.58
N PHE A 236 -8.48 25.55 5.80
CA PHE A 236 -8.22 24.15 5.47
C PHE A 236 -7.74 23.95 4.04
N PHE A 237 -8.38 24.57 3.04
CA PHE A 237 -8.03 24.35 1.65
C PHE A 237 -6.68 24.98 1.31
N LYS A 238 -6.39 26.17 1.86
CA LYS A 238 -5.12 26.85 1.64
C LYS A 238 -3.95 26.13 2.30
N ASP A 239 -4.11 25.66 3.53
CA ASP A 239 -3.07 24.94 4.27
C ASP A 239 -2.74 23.60 3.60
N ILE A 240 -3.77 22.87 3.17
CA ILE A 240 -3.60 21.64 2.40
C ILE A 240 -2.95 21.92 1.05
N ALA A 241 -3.34 22.97 0.33
CA ALA A 241 -2.71 23.33 -0.93
C ALA A 241 -1.21 23.60 -0.75
N GLY A 242 -0.81 24.33 0.30
CA GLY A 242 0.59 24.58 0.63
C GLY A 242 1.38 23.30 0.89
N ALA A 243 0.81 22.37 1.67
CA ALA A 243 1.44 21.07 1.92
C ALA A 243 1.52 20.19 0.66
N LEU A 244 0.51 20.24 -0.21
CA LEU A 244 0.48 19.52 -1.49
C LEU A 244 1.51 20.05 -2.50
N VAL A 245 1.82 21.35 -2.46
CA VAL A 245 2.96 21.93 -3.19
C VAL A 245 4.27 21.36 -2.65
N GLY A 246 4.43 21.30 -1.33
CA GLY A 246 5.62 20.77 -0.68
C GLY A 246 5.95 19.32 -1.07
N VAL A 247 4.93 18.48 -1.26
CA VAL A 247 5.11 17.08 -1.69
C VAL A 247 5.09 16.88 -3.21
N GLY A 248 4.93 17.96 -3.99
CA GLY A 248 4.97 17.93 -5.45
C GLY A 248 3.71 17.34 -6.11
N LEU A 249 2.56 17.39 -5.44
CA LEU A 249 1.26 17.06 -6.05
C LEU A 249 0.61 18.27 -6.73
N ILE A 250 1.02 19.47 -6.33
CA ILE A 250 0.70 20.74 -6.99
C ILE A 250 2.01 21.34 -7.47
N VAL A 251 2.07 21.69 -8.74
CA VAL A 251 3.25 22.29 -9.37
C VAL A 251 2.98 23.73 -9.74
N ASN A 252 3.98 24.59 -9.53
CA ASN A 252 3.95 25.95 -10.07
C ASN A 252 4.28 25.86 -11.56
N SER A 253 3.42 26.41 -12.41
CA SER A 253 3.63 26.34 -13.86
C SER A 253 4.91 27.07 -14.26
N GLU A 254 5.82 26.38 -14.94
CA GLU A 254 7.05 26.99 -15.50
C GLU A 254 6.74 28.09 -16.53
N ALA A 255 5.59 28.00 -17.20
CA ALA A 255 5.16 28.95 -18.23
C ALA A 255 4.55 30.24 -17.65
N MET A 256 3.97 30.18 -16.45
CA MET A 256 3.41 31.33 -15.75
C MET A 256 3.69 31.21 -14.25
N PRO A 257 4.80 31.79 -13.77
CA PRO A 257 5.16 31.79 -12.35
C PRO A 257 4.05 32.40 -11.51
N GLY A 258 3.49 31.63 -10.58
CA GLY A 258 2.41 32.05 -9.68
C GLY A 258 1.06 31.37 -9.95
N ILE A 259 0.93 30.63 -11.06
CA ILE A 259 -0.25 29.81 -11.33
C ILE A 259 0.03 28.38 -10.89
N LEU A 260 -0.65 27.97 -9.82
CA LEU A 260 -0.64 26.59 -9.34
C LEU A 260 -1.44 25.71 -10.31
N SER A 261 -0.89 24.54 -10.62
CA SER A 261 -1.53 23.51 -11.44
C SER A 261 -1.36 22.14 -10.80
N LEU A 262 -2.32 21.25 -11.05
CA LEU A 262 -2.23 19.87 -10.61
C LEU A 262 -1.17 19.13 -11.41
N ASP A 263 -0.36 18.31 -10.73
CA ASP A 263 0.64 17.49 -11.40
C ASP A 263 -0.02 16.45 -12.34
N LYS A 264 0.75 15.95 -13.31
CA LYS A 264 0.28 14.85 -14.17
C LYS A 264 -0.09 13.64 -13.31
N ASP A 265 -1.20 12.98 -13.64
CA ASP A 265 -1.71 11.82 -12.90
C ASP A 265 -2.03 12.11 -11.42
N TYR A 266 -2.42 13.34 -11.06
CA TYR A 266 -2.81 13.69 -9.69
C TYR A 266 -3.96 12.85 -9.13
N ASN A 267 -4.79 12.25 -9.99
CA ASN A 267 -5.89 11.37 -9.60
C ASN A 267 -5.46 9.90 -9.42
N ASN A 268 -4.17 9.60 -9.52
CA ASN A 268 -3.63 8.28 -9.19
C ASN A 268 -3.57 8.09 -7.67
N ILE A 269 -4.36 7.13 -7.16
CA ILE A 269 -4.46 6.84 -5.73
C ILE A 269 -3.11 6.47 -5.11
N SER A 270 -2.32 5.60 -5.78
CA SER A 270 -1.02 5.17 -5.25
C SER A 270 -0.05 6.35 -5.16
N LYS A 271 -0.01 7.21 -6.18
CA LYS A 271 0.81 8.42 -6.16
C LYS A 271 0.37 9.36 -5.04
N PHE A 272 -0.93 9.61 -4.91
CA PHE A 272 -1.47 10.44 -3.84
C PHE A 272 -1.06 9.93 -2.45
N LEU A 273 -1.34 8.65 -2.16
CA LEU A 273 -1.07 8.07 -0.85
C LEU A 273 0.42 8.08 -0.50
N ASN A 274 1.30 7.80 -1.47
CA ASN A 274 2.74 7.85 -1.24
C ASN A 274 3.27 9.28 -1.04
N ARG A 275 2.67 10.27 -1.71
CA ARG A 275 3.11 11.67 -1.61
C ARG A 275 2.66 12.33 -0.32
N ILE A 276 1.45 12.05 0.16
CA ILE A 276 0.95 12.64 1.41
C ILE A 276 1.71 12.16 2.66
N LEU A 277 2.50 11.08 2.57
CA LEU A 277 3.40 10.64 3.65
C LEU A 277 4.49 11.69 3.96
N GLY A 278 4.81 12.58 3.01
CA GLY A 278 5.72 13.70 3.23
C GLY A 278 5.07 14.93 3.87
N MET A 279 3.77 14.89 4.18
CA MET A 279 3.06 16.01 4.81
C MET A 279 3.15 15.93 6.33
N PRO A 280 3.00 17.06 7.05
CA PRO A 280 2.80 17.03 8.49
C PRO A 280 1.62 16.12 8.88
N VAL A 281 1.82 15.28 9.90
CA VAL A 281 0.88 14.23 10.32
C VAL A 281 -0.54 14.77 10.53
N GLU A 282 -0.68 15.94 11.16
CA GLU A 282 -1.99 16.57 11.36
C GLU A 282 -2.69 16.88 10.03
N LEU A 283 -2.01 17.53 9.09
CA LEU A 283 -2.56 17.87 7.77
C LEU A 283 -2.85 16.62 6.95
N GLN A 284 -1.97 15.63 6.99
CA GLN A 284 -2.17 14.32 6.35
C GLN A 284 -3.46 13.67 6.86
N ASN A 285 -3.64 13.61 8.18
CA ASN A 285 -4.81 13.00 8.80
C ASN A 285 -6.12 13.73 8.43
N ARG A 286 -6.07 15.07 8.40
CA ARG A 286 -7.22 15.90 8.02
C ARG A 286 -7.59 15.76 6.54
N LEU A 287 -6.59 15.79 5.65
CA LEU A 287 -6.78 15.58 4.22
C LEU A 287 -7.33 14.20 3.92
N PHE A 288 -6.75 13.16 4.53
CA PHE A 288 -7.20 11.80 4.32
C PHE A 288 -8.65 11.62 4.80
N LYS A 289 -9.01 12.19 5.96
CA LYS A 289 -10.39 12.19 6.45
C LYS A 289 -11.35 12.87 5.46
N TYR A 290 -11.01 14.08 5.00
CA TYR A 290 -11.82 14.81 4.02
C TYR A 290 -12.00 14.02 2.71
N PHE A 291 -10.94 13.38 2.22
CA PHE A 291 -11.00 12.48 1.08
C PHE A 291 -11.94 11.29 1.32
N THR A 292 -11.87 10.67 2.49
CA THR A 292 -12.74 9.54 2.82
C THR A 292 -14.22 9.91 2.94
N ASP A 293 -14.52 11.11 3.44
CA ASP A 293 -15.89 11.63 3.53
C ASP A 293 -16.43 11.94 2.13
N THR A 294 -15.60 12.53 1.26
CA THR A 294 -15.93 12.77 -0.15
C THR A 294 -16.21 11.47 -0.89
N LEU A 295 -15.37 10.45 -0.69
CA LEU A 295 -15.58 9.12 -1.28
C LEU A 295 -16.90 8.49 -0.82
N ALA A 296 -17.22 8.59 0.47
CA ALA A 296 -18.49 8.08 1.01
C ALA A 296 -19.70 8.79 0.40
N ALA A 297 -19.63 10.12 0.19
CA ALA A 297 -20.67 10.89 -0.47
C ALA A 297 -20.89 10.45 -1.93
N ILE A 298 -19.81 10.30 -2.71
CA ILE A 298 -19.87 9.83 -4.10
C ILE A 298 -20.44 8.41 -4.20
N ILE A 299 -20.00 7.49 -3.34
CA ILE A 299 -20.55 6.13 -3.29
C ILE A 299 -22.04 6.16 -2.96
N THR A 300 -22.45 6.98 -1.98
CA THR A 300 -23.86 7.12 -1.60
C THR A 300 -24.70 7.65 -2.76
N GLN A 301 -24.19 8.62 -3.51
CA GLN A 301 -24.85 9.15 -4.70
C GLN A 301 -24.96 8.08 -5.81
N ALA A 302 -23.88 7.33 -6.06
CA ALA A 302 -23.89 6.24 -7.05
C ALA A 302 -24.90 5.14 -6.69
N LYS A 303 -25.02 4.80 -5.40
CA LYS A 303 -26.01 3.85 -4.88
C LYS A 303 -27.43 4.35 -5.11
N LYS A 304 -27.71 5.62 -4.79
CA LYS A 304 -29.03 6.25 -5.04
C LYS A 304 -29.42 6.25 -6.51
N LEU A 305 -28.45 6.42 -7.41
CA LEU A 305 -28.68 6.41 -8.86
C LEU A 305 -28.70 5.01 -9.49
N GLY A 306 -28.53 3.94 -8.69
CA GLY A 306 -28.45 2.56 -9.20
C GLY A 306 -27.24 2.29 -10.09
N ARG A 307 -26.22 3.15 -10.07
CA ARG A 307 -24.97 3.04 -10.85
C ARG A 307 -23.80 2.54 -10.02
N PHE A 308 -24.07 2.08 -8.79
CA PHE A 308 -23.05 1.55 -7.92
C PHE A 308 -22.68 0.13 -8.33
N ASP A 309 -21.39 -0.05 -8.58
CA ASP A 309 -20.79 -1.28 -9.06
C ASP A 309 -19.79 -1.74 -8.01
N LEU A 310 -20.12 -2.87 -7.40
CA LEU A 310 -19.38 -3.49 -6.31
C LEU A 310 -18.17 -4.30 -6.81
N GLY A 311 -17.99 -4.43 -8.14
CA GLY A 311 -16.98 -5.30 -8.72
C GLY A 311 -17.32 -6.78 -8.55
N ILE A 312 -16.28 -7.61 -8.48
CA ILE A 312 -16.42 -9.07 -8.30
C ILE A 312 -16.75 -9.34 -6.82
N LEU A 313 -17.85 -10.05 -6.59
CA LEU A 313 -18.36 -10.41 -5.27
C LEU A 313 -18.45 -11.92 -5.12
N ASP A 314 -18.05 -12.43 -3.97
CA ASP A 314 -18.38 -13.79 -3.55
C ASP A 314 -19.83 -13.82 -3.04
N LEU A 315 -20.60 -14.78 -3.54
CA LEU A 315 -22.01 -14.95 -3.19
C LEU A 315 -22.17 -16.10 -2.20
N GLY A 316 -22.93 -15.89 -1.13
CA GLY A 316 -23.27 -16.94 -0.16
C GLY A 316 -22.24 -17.20 0.94
N ALA A 317 -21.08 -16.52 0.92
CA ALA A 317 -20.05 -16.64 1.95
C ALA A 317 -20.48 -16.03 3.32
N ALA A 318 -21.47 -15.13 3.31
CA ALA A 318 -21.90 -14.37 4.49
C ALA A 318 -23.29 -14.77 5.03
N GLY A 319 -23.76 -16.00 4.74
CA GLY A 319 -25.10 -16.46 5.14
C GLY A 319 -26.25 -15.86 4.32
N GLU A 320 -25.92 -15.22 3.19
CA GLU A 320 -26.89 -14.67 2.25
C GLU A 320 -27.67 -15.80 1.56
N ASN A 321 -28.99 -15.64 1.47
CA ASN A 321 -29.81 -16.55 0.66
C ASN A 321 -29.60 -16.23 -0.82
N VAL A 322 -28.81 -17.06 -1.49
CA VAL A 322 -28.53 -16.97 -2.92
C VAL A 322 -29.40 -17.96 -3.67
N THR A 323 -30.32 -17.48 -4.49
CA THR A 323 -31.15 -18.33 -5.36
C THR A 323 -30.83 -18.07 -6.82
N ARG A 324 -30.68 -19.13 -7.61
CA ARG A 324 -30.42 -19.01 -9.06
C ARG A 324 -31.73 -18.80 -9.79
N ILE A 325 -31.92 -17.61 -10.35
CA ILE A 325 -33.13 -17.23 -11.11
C ILE A 325 -33.09 -17.79 -12.52
N LYS A 326 -31.94 -17.67 -13.20
CA LYS A 326 -31.82 -18.01 -14.62
C LYS A 326 -30.45 -18.54 -14.96
N LEU A 327 -30.41 -19.53 -15.85
CA LEU A 327 -29.20 -20.04 -16.47
C LEU A 327 -29.35 -19.90 -17.99
N THR A 328 -28.43 -19.19 -18.63
CA THR A 328 -28.36 -19.11 -20.09
C THR A 328 -27.03 -19.68 -20.55
N LYS A 329 -27.07 -20.72 -21.39
CA LYS A 329 -25.88 -21.42 -21.87
C LYS A 329 -25.59 -21.05 -23.33
N PHE A 330 -24.39 -20.58 -23.58
CA PHE A 330 -23.87 -20.23 -24.89
C PHE A 330 -22.82 -21.26 -25.28
N ILE A 331 -23.02 -21.93 -26.42
CA ILE A 331 -22.06 -22.91 -26.91
C ILE A 331 -21.28 -22.25 -28.05
N ARG A 332 -19.97 -22.04 -27.86
CA ARG A 332 -19.10 -21.45 -28.89
C ARG A 332 -18.12 -22.47 -29.41
N ARG A 333 -18.11 -22.68 -30.73
CA ARG A 333 -17.06 -23.44 -31.41
C ARG A 333 -15.84 -22.56 -31.59
N HIS A 334 -14.67 -23.10 -31.29
CA HIS A 334 -13.37 -22.48 -31.50
C HIS A 334 -12.41 -23.50 -32.14
N ALA A 335 -11.24 -23.06 -32.56
CA ALA A 335 -10.33 -23.85 -33.41
C ALA A 335 -9.96 -25.23 -32.83
N THR A 336 -9.97 -25.40 -31.51
CA THR A 336 -9.58 -26.63 -30.81
C THR A 336 -10.74 -27.38 -30.16
N GLY A 337 -12.00 -26.93 -30.32
CA GLY A 337 -13.15 -27.61 -29.74
C GLY A 337 -14.39 -26.76 -29.51
N VAL A 338 -15.20 -27.18 -28.54
CA VAL A 338 -16.45 -26.52 -28.14
C VAL A 338 -16.36 -26.13 -26.68
N ALA A 339 -16.49 -24.84 -26.37
CA ALA A 339 -16.52 -24.34 -25.01
C ALA A 339 -17.93 -23.85 -24.66
N PRO A 340 -18.55 -24.34 -23.58
CA PRO A 340 -19.76 -23.75 -23.03
C PRO A 340 -19.41 -22.52 -22.18
N THR A 341 -20.08 -21.41 -22.42
CA THR A 341 -20.12 -20.23 -21.54
C THR A 341 -21.50 -20.17 -20.91
N GLU A 342 -21.57 -20.06 -19.58
CA GLU A 342 -22.84 -20.01 -18.86
C GLU A 342 -23.00 -18.64 -18.18
N LEU A 343 -24.11 -17.97 -18.45
CA LEU A 343 -24.55 -16.78 -17.72
C LEU A 343 -25.56 -17.20 -16.66
N HIS A 344 -25.15 -17.10 -15.40
CA HIS A 344 -26.01 -17.34 -14.24
C HIS A 344 -26.55 -15.99 -13.75
N THR A 345 -27.87 -15.83 -13.72
CA THR A 345 -28.55 -14.73 -13.03
C THR A 345 -29.03 -15.25 -11.69
N VAL A 346 -28.60 -14.58 -10.62
CA VAL A 346 -28.83 -14.98 -9.24
C VAL A 346 -29.50 -13.84 -8.49
N HIS A 347 -30.43 -14.18 -7.61
CA HIS A 347 -31.03 -13.28 -6.63
C HIS A 347 -30.31 -13.50 -5.31
N VAL A 348 -29.90 -12.42 -4.67
CA VAL A 348 -29.17 -12.47 -3.41
C VAL A 348 -29.94 -11.60 -2.44
N GLU A 349 -30.50 -12.22 -1.41
CA GLU A 349 -31.17 -11.50 -0.34
C GLU A 349 -30.14 -11.12 0.73
N ARG A 350 -29.85 -9.83 0.82
CA ARG A 350 -28.89 -9.23 1.76
C ARG A 350 -29.63 -8.51 2.86
N GLY A 351 -30.12 -9.27 3.83
CA GLY A 351 -30.89 -8.74 4.96
C GLY A 351 -31.31 -9.87 5.90
N MET A 352 -31.70 -9.48 7.10
CA MET A 352 -32.42 -10.35 8.02
C MET A 352 -33.83 -10.54 7.47
N ILE A 353 -34.35 -11.77 7.43
CA ILE A 353 -35.74 -11.99 7.07
C ILE A 353 -36.63 -11.26 8.08
N TRP A 354 -37.74 -10.68 7.61
CA TRP A 354 -38.64 -9.87 8.45
C TRP A 354 -39.03 -10.56 9.77
N GLN A 355 -39.16 -11.88 9.74
CA GLN A 355 -39.43 -12.71 10.91
C GLN A 355 -38.32 -12.62 11.98
N GLU A 356 -37.06 -12.75 11.59
CA GLU A 356 -35.90 -12.64 12.49
C GLU A 356 -35.70 -11.21 13.02
N ALA A 357 -36.16 -10.19 12.28
CA ALA A 357 -36.10 -8.79 12.69
C ALA A 357 -37.14 -8.43 13.76
N ILE A 358 -38.20 -9.24 13.89
CA ILE A 358 -39.23 -9.09 14.95
C ILE A 358 -38.81 -9.80 16.23
N ASP A 359 -38.06 -10.89 16.13
CA ASP A 359 -37.62 -11.71 17.27
C ASP A 359 -36.38 -11.12 18.00
N LYS A 360 -35.85 -9.99 17.53
CA LYS A 360 -34.78 -9.19 18.17
C LYS A 360 -35.29 -7.84 18.60
#